data_AF-A0A941Z9R1-F1
#
_entry.id   AF-A0A941Z9R1-F1
#
_cell.length_a   1.000
_cell.length_b   1.000
_cell.length_c   1.000
_cell.angle_alpha   90.00
_cell.angle_beta   90.00
_cell.angle_gamma   90.00
#
_symmetry.space_group_name_H-M   'P 1'
#
loop_
_entity.id
_entity.type
_entity.pdbx_description
1 polymer ?
#
loop_
_entity_poly.entity_id
_entity_poly.type
_entity_poly.pdbx_seq_one_letter_code
_entity_poly.pdbx_strand_id
1 'polypeptide(L)'
;MKFSVINFITQHRMEISGSLLILGIITYIFYAIYDKLSTKKFMTLCSLFVDKFGARPAEVLIYQNGGVFFSFMRDAFFIKALYFKAGTFHTRGMDNDQIRFIKELPKEYTDWLRVKVRISIIGLILLFMMLAIFYVPSWFDGNVHSP
;
A
#
# COMPACT_ATOMS: atom_id res chain seq x y z
N MET A 1 4.44 -25.73 -33.05
CA MET A 1 5.28 -25.47 -31.86
C MET A 1 4.41 -24.76 -30.83
N LYS A 2 3.93 -25.46 -29.78
CA LYS A 2 3.12 -24.81 -28.73
C LYS A 2 4.09 -24.07 -27.81
N PHE A 3 4.37 -22.80 -28.11
CA PHE A 3 4.99 -21.91 -27.13
C PHE A 3 3.99 -21.73 -25.98
N SER A 4 4.19 -22.47 -24.90
CA SER A 4 3.48 -22.22 -23.65
C SER A 4 3.97 -20.88 -23.10
N VAL A 5 3.05 -20.03 -22.63
CA VAL A 5 3.35 -18.75 -21.96
C VAL A 5 4.37 -18.96 -20.82
N ILE A 6 4.33 -20.13 -20.18
CA ILE A 6 5.28 -20.53 -19.14
C ILE A 6 6.71 -20.60 -19.67
N ASN A 7 6.93 -21.19 -20.85
CA ASN A 7 8.28 -21.30 -21.43
C ASN A 7 8.86 -19.93 -21.76
N PHE A 8 8.03 -19.00 -22.24
CA PHE A 8 8.44 -17.62 -22.48
C PHE A 8 8.82 -16.89 -21.19
N ILE A 9 8.00 -17.02 -20.14
CA ILE A 9 8.27 -16.41 -18.83
C ILE A 9 9.56 -16.97 -18.22
N THR A 10 9.79 -18.29 -18.29
CA THR A 10 11.02 -18.90 -17.77
C THR A 10 12.26 -18.43 -18.54
N GLN A 11 12.18 -18.37 -19.88
CA GLN A 11 13.28 -17.92 -20.74
C GLN A 11 13.67 -16.46 -20.46
N HIS A 12 12.69 -15.57 -20.29
CA HIS A 12 12.91 -14.12 -20.08
C HIS A 12 12.78 -13.68 -18.61
N ARG A 13 12.82 -14.61 -17.65
CA ARG A 13 12.49 -14.34 -16.24
C ARG A 13 13.28 -13.17 -15.64
N MET A 14 14.58 -13.09 -15.94
CA MET A 14 15.46 -12.07 -15.38
C MET A 14 15.14 -10.67 -15.92
N GLU A 15 14.83 -10.57 -17.21
CA GLU A 15 14.47 -9.31 -17.88
C GLU A 15 13.12 -8.81 -17.38
N ILE A 16 12.13 -9.71 -17.27
CA ILE A 16 10.78 -9.37 -16.80
C ILE A 16 10.81 -8.97 -15.32
N SER A 17 11.44 -9.77 -14.45
CA SER A 17 11.58 -9.43 -13.03
C SER A 17 12.36 -8.15 -12.82
N GLY A 18 13.43 -7.91 -13.59
CA GLY A 18 14.20 -6.66 -13.55
C GLY A 18 13.36 -5.45 -13.95
N SER A 19 12.56 -5.57 -15.00
CA SER A 19 11.65 -4.51 -15.44
C SER A 19 10.60 -4.18 -14.39
N LEU A 20 10.00 -5.21 -13.76
CA LEU A 20 9.04 -5.02 -12.67
C LEU A 20 9.67 -4.41 -11.42
N LEU A 21 10.92 -4.76 -11.12
CA LEU A 21 11.68 -4.14 -10.01
C LEU A 21 11.87 -2.64 -10.26
N ILE A 22 12.29 -2.24 -11.47
CA ILE A 22 12.46 -0.83 -11.84
C ILE A 22 11.13 -0.08 -11.72
N LEU A 23 10.03 -0.65 -12.23
CA LEU A 23 8.69 -0.06 -12.09
C LEU A 23 8.26 0.05 -10.62
N GLY A 24 8.58 -0.94 -9.80
CA GLY A 24 8.35 -0.92 -8.36
C GLY A 24 9.10 0.22 -7.66
N ILE A 25 10.39 0.40 -8.00
CA ILE A 25 11.21 1.51 -7.47
C ILE A 25 10.63 2.87 -7.89
N ILE A 26 10.25 3.03 -9.15
CA ILE A 26 9.61 4.26 -9.65
C ILE A 26 8.31 4.53 -8.89
N THR A 27 7.48 3.51 -8.69
CA THR A 27 6.22 3.61 -7.92
C THR A 27 6.50 4.05 -6.48
N TYR A 28 7.54 3.49 -5.85
CA TYR A 28 7.95 3.89 -4.50
C TYR A 28 8.44 5.35 -4.44
N ILE A 29 9.19 5.82 -5.44
CA ILE A 29 9.62 7.22 -5.51
C ILE A 29 8.39 8.14 -5.65
N PHE A 30 7.45 7.81 -6.52
CA PHE A 30 6.20 8.56 -6.64
C PHE A 30 5.41 8.58 -5.33
N TYR A 31 5.33 7.45 -4.64
CA TYR A 31 4.72 7.36 -3.32
C TYR A 31 5.41 8.28 -2.30
N ALA A 32 6.75 8.28 -2.27
CA ALA A 32 7.53 9.11 -1.34
C ALA A 32 7.33 10.61 -1.60
N ILE A 33 7.30 11.02 -2.87
CA ILE A 33 7.02 12.40 -3.27
C ILE A 33 5.59 12.77 -2.87
N TYR A 34 4.62 11.90 -3.16
CA TYR A 34 3.23 12.12 -2.83
C TYR A 34 3.00 12.24 -1.31
N ASP A 35 3.64 11.39 -0.52
CA ASP A 35 3.59 11.46 0.96
C ASP A 35 4.05 12.85 1.44
N LYS A 36 5.20 13.33 0.96
CA LYS A 36 5.71 14.66 1.30
C LYS A 36 4.72 15.77 0.95
N LEU A 37 4.12 15.73 -0.24
CA LEU A 37 3.11 16.72 -0.68
C LEU A 37 1.84 16.65 0.18
N SER A 38 1.45 15.45 0.61
CA SER A 38 0.26 15.22 1.42
C SER A 38 0.44 15.54 2.91
N THR A 39 1.66 15.77 3.38
CA THR A 39 1.97 16.09 4.79
C THR A 39 1.11 17.23 5.34
N LYS A 40 0.92 18.31 4.56
CA LYS A 40 0.07 19.44 5.01
C LYS A 40 -1.37 19.01 5.24
N LYS A 41 -1.92 18.20 4.33
CA LYS A 41 -3.29 17.66 4.43
C LYS A 41 -3.43 16.71 5.61
N PHE A 42 -2.41 15.89 5.86
CA PHE A 42 -2.34 15.03 7.04
C PHE A 42 -2.37 15.83 8.35
N MET A 43 -1.57 16.90 8.44
CA MET A 43 -1.55 17.76 9.62
C MET A 43 -2.90 18.46 9.83
N THR A 44 -3.55 18.93 8.77
CA THR A 44 -4.92 19.48 8.84
C THR A 44 -5.91 18.45 9.36
N LEU A 45 -5.90 17.22 8.83
CA LEU A 45 -6.78 16.15 9.28
C LEU A 45 -6.54 15.80 10.76
N CYS A 46 -5.28 15.75 11.18
CA CYS A 46 -4.93 15.56 12.59
C CYS A 46 -5.45 16.70 13.47
N SER A 47 -5.36 17.95 13.03
CA SER A 47 -5.89 19.11 13.76
C SER A 47 -7.40 18.99 13.93
N LEU A 48 -8.14 18.70 12.86
CA LEU A 48 -9.59 18.51 12.91
C LEU A 48 -9.99 17.37 13.85
N PHE A 49 -9.19 16.31 13.90
CA PHE A 49 -9.43 15.20 14.80
C PHE A 49 -9.18 15.57 16.27
N VAL A 50 -8.09 16.29 16.55
CA VAL A 50 -7.76 16.78 17.90
C VAL A 50 -8.81 17.77 18.40
N ASP A 51 -9.28 18.69 17.55
CA ASP A 51 -10.31 19.65 17.92
C ASP A 51 -11.61 18.97 18.36
N LYS A 52 -11.94 17.81 17.75
CA LYS A 52 -13.17 17.07 18.07
C LYS A 52 -13.02 16.09 19.24
N PHE A 53 -11.87 15.41 19.35
CA PHE A 53 -11.68 14.29 20.29
C PHE A 53 -10.61 14.55 21.36
N GLY A 54 -9.95 15.70 21.35
CA GLY A 54 -8.96 16.14 22.34
C GLY A 54 -7.59 15.46 22.26
N ALA A 55 -7.43 14.43 21.43
CA ALA A 55 -6.17 13.69 21.31
C ALA A 55 -5.93 13.18 19.88
N ARG A 56 -4.64 12.98 19.53
CA ARG A 56 -4.25 12.34 18.27
C ARG A 56 -4.42 10.83 18.36
N PRO A 57 -4.69 10.14 17.23
CA PRO A 57 -4.71 8.68 17.21
C PRO A 57 -3.36 8.08 17.63
N ALA A 58 -3.37 6.97 18.37
CA ALA A 58 -2.15 6.31 18.86
C ALA A 58 -1.19 5.94 17.72
N GLU A 59 -1.73 5.45 16.59
CA GLU A 59 -0.92 5.08 15.41
C GLU A 59 -0.14 6.27 14.83
N VAL A 60 -0.72 7.48 14.89
CA VAL A 60 -0.04 8.71 14.46
C VAL A 60 1.15 9.02 15.36
N LEU A 61 1.00 8.83 16.69
CA LEU A 61 2.04 9.12 17.66
C LEU A 61 3.21 8.13 17.56
N ILE A 62 2.90 6.82 17.42
CA ILE A 62 3.91 5.76 17.34
C ILE A 62 4.78 5.93 16.10
N TYR A 63 4.17 6.24 14.95
CA TYR A 63 4.87 6.31 13.66
C TYR A 63 5.22 7.73 13.21
N GLN A 64 5.11 8.74 14.09
CA GLN A 64 5.35 10.14 13.74
C GLN A 64 6.74 10.37 13.12
N ASN A 65 7.75 9.64 13.62
CA ASN A 65 9.15 9.75 13.19
C ASN A 65 9.61 8.59 12.30
N GLY A 66 8.70 7.72 11.85
CA GLY A 66 9.06 6.53 11.06
C GLY A 66 9.38 6.80 9.59
N GLY A 67 9.39 8.06 9.16
CA GLY A 67 9.69 8.43 7.77
C GLY A 67 8.69 7.89 6.75
N VAL A 68 9.11 7.84 5.48
CA VAL A 68 8.23 7.46 4.35
C VAL A 68 7.77 6.01 4.45
N PHE A 69 8.63 5.09 4.91
CA PHE A 69 8.31 3.67 5.01
C PHE A 69 7.16 3.42 5.98
N PHE A 70 7.22 4.02 7.17
CA PHE A 70 6.15 3.91 8.17
C PHE A 70 5.01 4.93 7.97
N SER A 71 5.08 5.78 6.95
CA SER A 71 4.02 6.75 6.66
C SER A 71 2.67 6.08 6.40
N PHE A 72 2.65 4.87 5.84
CA PHE A 72 1.41 4.11 5.65
C PHE A 72 0.84 3.65 6.99
N MET A 73 1.70 3.20 7.92
CA MET A 73 1.30 2.77 9.27
C MET A 73 0.83 3.96 10.12
N ARG A 74 1.49 5.11 10.00
CA ARG A 74 1.08 6.37 10.63
C ARG A 74 -0.35 6.75 10.23
N ASP A 75 -0.68 6.59 8.95
CA ASP A 75 -1.97 6.97 8.39
C ASP A 75 -3.03 5.85 8.52
N ALA A 76 -2.63 4.67 9.01
CA ALA A 76 -3.47 3.48 9.03
C ALA A 76 -4.78 3.69 9.80
N PHE A 77 -4.78 4.52 10.84
CA PHE A 77 -5.98 4.80 11.63
C PHE A 77 -7.05 5.46 10.76
N PHE A 78 -6.65 6.51 10.03
CA PHE A 78 -7.54 7.23 9.14
C PHE A 78 -7.95 6.38 7.94
N ILE A 79 -7.04 5.56 7.40
CA ILE A 79 -7.36 4.60 6.33
C ILE A 79 -8.39 3.59 6.82
N LYS A 80 -8.20 3.01 8.02
CA LYS A 80 -9.12 2.04 8.59
C LYS A 80 -10.51 2.64 8.81
N ALA A 81 -10.55 3.85 9.39
CA ALA A 81 -11.79 4.59 9.60
C ALA A 81 -12.53 4.89 8.28
N LEU A 82 -11.80 5.21 7.22
CA LEU A 82 -12.37 5.57 5.92
C LEU A 82 -12.93 4.35 5.17
N TYR A 83 -12.22 3.23 5.16
CA TYR A 83 -12.56 2.06 4.33
C TYR A 83 -13.43 1.02 5.03
N PHE A 84 -13.28 0.84 6.35
CA PHE A 84 -13.99 -0.23 7.07
C PHE A 84 -15.22 0.28 7.81
N LYS A 85 -16.21 -0.60 8.02
CA LYS A 85 -17.41 -0.31 8.82
C LYS A 85 -17.07 -0.38 10.31
N ALA A 86 -17.76 0.44 11.11
CA ALA A 86 -17.73 0.35 12.56
C ALA A 86 -18.07 -1.07 13.03
N GLY A 87 -17.40 -1.53 14.08
CA GLY A 87 -17.57 -2.89 14.63
C GLY A 87 -16.97 -4.04 13.80
N THR A 88 -16.27 -3.77 12.69
CA THR A 88 -15.54 -4.82 11.96
C THR A 88 -14.22 -5.16 12.64
N PHE A 89 -13.62 -6.32 12.31
CA PHE A 89 -12.35 -6.76 12.89
C PHE A 89 -11.26 -5.68 12.82
N HIS A 90 -11.16 -4.97 11.70
CA HIS A 90 -10.17 -3.89 11.49
C HIS A 90 -10.45 -2.60 12.27
N THR A 91 -11.67 -2.42 12.79
CA THR A 91 -12.07 -1.24 13.58
C THR A 91 -12.49 -1.60 15.01
N ARG A 92 -12.22 -2.83 15.47
CA ARG A 92 -12.71 -3.36 16.75
C ARG A 92 -12.17 -2.60 17.97
N GLY A 93 -11.01 -1.96 17.83
CA GLY A 93 -10.42 -1.09 18.85
C GLY A 93 -10.62 0.41 18.61
N MET A 94 -11.45 0.79 17.64
CA MET A 94 -11.74 2.19 17.31
C MET A 94 -13.11 2.58 17.83
N ASP A 95 -13.22 3.80 18.33
CA ASP A 95 -14.51 4.35 18.73
C ASP A 95 -15.41 4.63 17.51
N ASN A 96 -16.70 4.35 17.65
CA ASN A 96 -17.65 4.45 16.54
C ASN A 96 -17.87 5.91 16.10
N ASP A 97 -17.77 6.88 17.01
CA ASP A 97 -17.92 8.30 16.69
C ASP A 97 -16.70 8.83 15.95
N GLN A 98 -15.50 8.31 16.26
CA GLN A 98 -14.28 8.59 15.49
C GLN A 98 -14.39 8.08 14.06
N ILE A 99 -14.90 6.86 13.86
CA ILE A 99 -15.14 6.30 12.52
C ILE A 99 -16.18 7.12 11.76
N ARG A 100 -17.28 7.47 12.41
CA ARG A 100 -18.35 8.30 11.81
C ARG A 100 -17.83 9.66 11.38
N PHE A 101 -17.05 10.33 12.24
CA PHE A 101 -16.42 11.61 11.93
C PHE A 101 -15.56 11.56 10.66
N ILE A 102 -14.69 10.55 10.53
CA ILE A 102 -13.83 10.43 9.35
C ILE A 102 -14.64 10.18 8.07
N LYS A 103 -15.77 9.47 8.17
CA LYS A 103 -16.63 9.19 7.02
C LYS A 103 -17.49 10.38 6.59
N GLU A 104 -17.86 11.23 7.53
CA GLU A 104 -18.66 12.44 7.29
C GLU A 104 -17.81 13.62 6.78
N LEU A 105 -16.49 13.57 6.93
CA LEU A 105 -15.59 14.60 6.43
C LEU A 105 -15.69 14.75 4.90
N PRO A 106 -15.65 15.99 4.37
CA PRO A 106 -15.62 16.23 2.94
C PRO A 106 -14.47 15.48 2.26
N LYS A 107 -14.71 15.03 1.03
CA LYS A 107 -13.72 14.26 0.24
C LYS A 107 -12.38 14.97 0.09
N GLU A 108 -12.38 16.30 0.04
CA GLU A 108 -11.16 17.12 -0.05
C GLU A 108 -10.13 16.82 1.06
N TYR A 109 -10.60 16.48 2.27
CA TYR A 109 -9.75 16.15 3.42
C TYR A 109 -9.27 14.69 3.42
N THR A 110 -9.96 13.80 2.71
CA THR A 110 -9.72 12.34 2.74
C THR A 110 -9.22 11.76 1.42
N ASP A 111 -9.30 12.50 0.31
CA ASP A 111 -8.95 11.98 -1.02
C ASP A 111 -7.47 11.67 -1.17
N TRP A 112 -6.60 12.44 -0.51
CA TRP A 112 -5.17 12.15 -0.51
C TRP A 112 -4.85 10.78 0.13
N LEU A 113 -5.60 10.37 1.16
CA LEU A 113 -5.49 9.01 1.73
C LEU A 113 -5.87 7.95 0.71
N ARG A 114 -6.96 8.17 -0.05
CA ARG A 114 -7.40 7.22 -1.09
C ARG A 114 -6.35 7.06 -2.19
N VAL A 115 -5.76 8.16 -2.65
CA VAL A 115 -4.69 8.13 -3.66
C VAL A 115 -3.48 7.40 -3.12
N LYS A 116 -3.06 7.70 -1.89
CA LYS A 116 -1.95 7.05 -1.21
C LYS A 116 -2.14 5.53 -1.13
N VAL A 117 -3.32 5.08 -0.71
CA VAL A 117 -3.69 3.65 -0.67
C VAL A 117 -3.62 3.01 -2.06
N ARG A 118 -4.14 3.67 -3.11
CA ARG A 118 -4.07 3.14 -4.48
C ARG A 118 -2.64 2.95 -4.96
N ILE A 119 -1.76 3.93 -4.73
CA ILE A 119 -0.33 3.83 -5.09
C ILE A 119 0.32 2.67 -4.32
N SER A 120 0.04 2.53 -3.02
CA SER A 120 0.54 1.40 -2.22
C SER A 120 0.09 0.04 -2.76
N ILE A 121 -1.18 -0.10 -3.16
CA ILE A 121 -1.70 -1.34 -3.76
C ILE A 121 -1.00 -1.66 -5.08
N ILE A 122 -0.80 -0.66 -5.95
CA ILE A 122 -0.07 -0.86 -7.21
C ILE A 122 1.36 -1.33 -6.95
N GLY A 123 2.06 -0.69 -6.02
CA GLY A 123 3.42 -1.10 -5.63
C GLY A 123 3.47 -2.53 -5.08
N LEU A 124 2.48 -2.91 -4.26
CA LEU A 124 2.37 -4.26 -3.71
C LEU A 124 2.11 -5.31 -4.80
N ILE A 125 1.24 -5.01 -5.77
CA ILE A 125 0.96 -5.89 -6.91
C ILE A 125 2.22 -6.09 -7.75
N LEU A 126 2.95 -5.02 -8.06
CA LEU A 126 4.21 -5.10 -8.81
C LEU A 126 5.24 -5.95 -8.08
N LEU A 127 5.35 -5.81 -6.76
CA LEU A 127 6.24 -6.64 -5.94
C LEU A 127 5.84 -8.11 -6.01
N PHE A 128 4.56 -8.45 -5.84
CA PHE A 128 4.10 -9.84 -5.91
C PHE A 128 4.26 -10.44 -7.31
N MET A 129 4.00 -9.67 -8.38
CA MET A 129 4.25 -10.12 -9.75
C MET A 129 5.74 -10.40 -9.98
N MET A 130 6.62 -9.51 -9.49
CA MET A 130 8.07 -9.68 -9.60
C MET A 130 8.52 -10.95 -8.88
N LEU A 131 8.05 -11.18 -7.65
CA LEU A 131 8.35 -12.38 -6.87
C LEU A 131 7.79 -13.64 -7.52
N ALA A 132 6.55 -13.61 -7.99
CA ALA A 132 5.92 -14.73 -8.66
C ALA A 132 6.70 -15.16 -9.91
N ILE A 133 7.16 -14.20 -10.72
CA ILE A 133 7.95 -14.45 -11.94
C ILE A 133 9.35 -14.93 -11.60
N PHE A 134 9.99 -14.34 -10.59
CA PHE A 134 11.35 -14.71 -10.19
C PHE A 134 11.42 -16.13 -9.62
N TYR A 135 10.40 -16.53 -8.86
CA TYR A 135 10.30 -17.84 -8.22
C TYR A 135 9.44 -18.84 -9.00
N VAL A 136 9.13 -18.59 -10.29
CA VAL A 136 8.47 -19.63 -11.11
C VAL A 136 9.35 -20.88 -11.09
N PRO A 137 8.83 -22.04 -10.65
CA PRO A 137 9.61 -23.27 -10.58
C PRO A 137 10.12 -23.66 -11.97
N SER A 138 11.41 -23.98 -12.07
CA SER A 138 12.05 -24.50 -13.29
C SER A 138 11.61 -25.92 -13.64
N TRP A 139 10.67 -26.54 -12.91
CA TRP A 139 10.14 -27.87 -13.25
C TRP A 139 9.34 -27.91 -14.56
N PHE A 140 9.08 -26.75 -15.18
CA PHE A 140 8.58 -26.64 -16.56
C PHE A 140 9.70 -26.60 -17.61
N ASP A 141 10.97 -26.50 -17.20
CA ASP A 141 12.10 -26.81 -18.08
C ASP A 141 12.14 -28.33 -18.23
N GLY A 142 11.48 -28.83 -19.28
CA GLY A 142 11.43 -30.25 -19.63
C GLY A 142 12.78 -30.81 -20.07
N ASN A 143 13.81 -30.71 -19.24
CA ASN A 143 15.01 -31.52 -19.35
C ASN A 143 14.77 -32.81 -18.56
N VAL A 144 14.24 -33.76 -19.31
CA VAL A 144 14.46 -35.19 -19.18
C VAL A 144 15.95 -35.43 -18.87
N HIS A 145 16.31 -35.53 -17.60
CA HIS A 145 17.42 -36.38 -17.18
C HIS A 145 16.85 -37.79 -17.04
N SER A 146 16.73 -38.49 -18.17
CA SER A 146 16.78 -39.95 -18.15
C SER A 146 18.25 -40.37 -18.05
N PRO A 147 18.57 -41.36 -17.19
CA PRO A 147 19.93 -41.89 -17.03
C PRO A 147 20.49 -42.49 -18.33
#